data_AF-A0AAV4JDC9-F1
#
_entry.id   AF-A0AAV4JDC9-F1
#
_cell.length_a   1.000
_cell.length_b   1.000
_cell.length_c   1.000
_cell.angle_alpha   90.00
_cell.angle_beta   90.00
_cell.angle_gamma   90.00
#
_symmetry.space_group_name_H-M   'P 1'
#
loop_
_entity.id
_entity.type
_entity.pdbx_description
1 polymer ?
#
loop_
_entity_poly.entity_id
_entity_poly.type
_entity_poly.pdbx_seq_one_letter_code
_entity_poly.pdbx_strand_id
1 'polypeptide(L)'
;MAEVKTRLKLLKPGARPIRYDLTELPLNIPYKLEIKNRFDVLGRITEQMEPNDLATEINKIFKETAEKHIPKMKTKKNALDKQQDSS
;
A
#
# COMPACT_ATOMS: atom_id res chain seq x y z
N MET A 1 -16.57 49.16 -6.11
CA MET A 1 -16.34 47.78 -6.59
C MET A 1 -16.29 46.88 -5.36
N ALA A 2 -17.05 45.80 -5.31
CA ALA A 2 -17.09 44.91 -4.16
C ALA A 2 -16.08 43.77 -4.36
N GLU A 3 -15.09 43.65 -3.48
CA GLU A 3 -14.12 42.55 -3.49
C GLU A 3 -14.69 41.34 -2.74
N VAL A 4 -15.00 40.27 -3.47
CA VAL A 4 -15.42 39.00 -2.88
C VAL A 4 -14.17 38.17 -2.55
N LYS A 5 -13.82 38.11 -1.26
CA LYS A 5 -12.73 37.24 -0.77
C LYS A 5 -13.24 35.81 -0.60
N THR A 6 -12.97 34.94 -1.57
CA THR A 6 -13.22 33.51 -1.44
C THR A 6 -12.08 32.86 -0.63
N ARG A 7 -12.42 32.14 0.44
CA ARG A 7 -11.45 31.30 1.18
C ARG A 7 -11.51 29.88 0.64
N LEU A 8 -10.39 29.37 0.14
CA LEU A 8 -10.26 27.99 -0.31
C LEU A 8 -10.40 27.05 0.89
N LYS A 9 -11.42 26.20 0.90
CA LYS A 9 -11.58 25.16 1.93
C LYS A 9 -10.53 24.09 1.72
N LEU A 10 -9.72 23.80 2.74
CA LEU A 10 -8.78 22.67 2.73
C LEU A 10 -9.56 21.37 2.49
N LEU A 11 -9.31 20.74 1.33
CA LEU A 11 -9.81 19.40 1.05
C LEU A 11 -9.21 18.46 2.10
N LYS A 12 -10.04 17.66 2.78
CA LYS A 12 -9.54 16.64 3.70
C LYS A 12 -8.58 15.74 2.91
N PRO A 13 -7.30 15.62 3.31
CA PRO A 13 -6.40 14.71 2.63
C PRO A 13 -6.99 13.30 2.74
N GLY A 14 -7.26 12.67 1.61
CA GLY A 14 -7.67 11.27 1.57
C GLY A 14 -6.63 10.38 2.24
N ALA A 15 -7.02 9.13 2.54
CA ALA A 15 -6.09 8.15 3.09
C ALA A 15 -4.83 8.08 2.22
N ARG A 16 -3.66 8.33 2.81
CA ARG A 16 -2.40 8.30 2.06
C ARG A 16 -2.17 6.87 1.57
N PRO A 17 -1.79 6.66 0.30
CA PRO A 17 -1.49 5.33 -0.20
C PRO A 17 -0.32 4.72 0.58
N ILE A 18 -0.45 3.43 0.93
CA ILE A 18 0.63 2.66 1.54
C ILE A 18 1.76 2.55 0.52
N ARG A 19 2.97 2.96 0.91
CA ARG A 19 4.18 2.79 0.10
C ARG A 19 4.96 1.59 0.63
N TYR A 20 5.27 0.66 -0.26
CA TYR A 20 6.09 -0.50 0.04
C TYR A 20 7.53 -0.25 -0.39
N ASP A 21 8.49 -0.68 0.40
CA ASP A 21 9.89 -0.61 0.00
C ASP A 21 10.22 -1.84 -0.85
N LEU A 22 10.46 -1.60 -2.15
CA LEU A 22 10.80 -2.66 -3.10
C LEU A 22 12.32 -2.88 -3.20
N THR A 23 13.14 -2.01 -2.59
CA THR A 23 14.61 -2.12 -2.64
C THR A 23 15.15 -3.10 -1.62
N GLU A 24 14.47 -3.23 -0.48
CA GLU A 24 14.75 -4.20 0.57
C GLU A 24 13.78 -5.40 0.50
N LEU A 25 13.50 -5.93 -0.69
CA LEU A 25 12.80 -7.22 -0.79
C LEU A 25 13.82 -8.34 -0.51
N PRO A 26 13.81 -9.03 0.65
CA PRO A 26 14.68 -10.17 0.83
C PRO A 26 14.56 -11.15 -0.33
N LEU A 27 15.68 -11.55 -0.91
CA LEU A 27 15.70 -12.54 -2.00
C LEU A 27 15.03 -13.87 -1.59
N ASN A 28 14.92 -14.10 -0.27
CA ASN A 28 14.33 -15.25 0.38
C ASN A 28 12.84 -15.07 0.76
N ILE A 29 12.15 -14.00 0.32
CA ILE A 29 10.76 -13.79 0.73
C ILE A 29 9.86 -14.86 0.08
N PRO A 30 9.03 -15.57 0.87
CA PRO A 30 8.00 -16.49 0.37
C PRO A 30 6.85 -15.79 -0.39
N TYR A 31 6.96 -14.51 -0.71
CA TYR A 31 5.93 -13.70 -1.35
C TYR A 31 5.58 -14.24 -2.74
N LYS A 32 6.60 -14.47 -3.58
CA LYS A 32 6.40 -15.03 -4.92
C LYS A 32 5.83 -16.45 -4.87
N LEU A 33 6.26 -17.26 -3.90
CA LEU A 33 5.79 -18.63 -3.73
C LEU A 33 4.34 -18.66 -3.20
N GLU A 34 4.01 -17.82 -2.22
CA GLU A 34 2.65 -17.73 -1.65
C GLU A 34 1.67 -17.18 -2.68
N ILE A 35 2.05 -16.18 -3.48
CA ILE A 35 1.25 -15.72 -4.62
C ILE A 35 1.02 -16.85 -5.60
N LYS A 36 2.09 -17.54 -6.04
CA LYS A 36 1.96 -18.62 -7.01
C LYS A 36 1.00 -19.70 -6.51
N ASN A 37 1.16 -20.15 -5.26
CA ASN A 37 0.29 -21.16 -4.67
C ASN A 37 -1.18 -20.70 -4.60
N ARG A 38 -1.43 -19.44 -4.21
CA ARG A 38 -2.80 -18.88 -4.16
C ARG A 38 -3.41 -18.71 -5.55
N PHE A 39 -2.60 -18.33 -6.54
CA PHE A 39 -3.04 -18.25 -7.94
C PHE A 39 -3.32 -19.63 -8.53
N ASP A 40 -2.54 -20.65 -8.21
CA ASP A 40 -2.79 -22.03 -8.65
C ASP A 40 -4.11 -22.58 -8.09
N VAL A 41 -4.51 -22.17 -6.88
CA VAL A 41 -5.83 -22.47 -6.31
C VAL A 41 -6.92 -21.68 -7.03
N LEU A 42 -6.71 -20.37 -7.24
CA LEU A 42 -7.68 -19.52 -7.92
C LEU A 42 -7.93 -19.98 -9.35
N GLY A 43 -6.89 -20.38 -10.08
CA GLY A 43 -6.98 -20.90 -11.46
C GLY A 43 -7.79 -22.18 -11.62
N ARG A 44 -8.08 -22.90 -10.52
CA ARG A 44 -8.97 -24.08 -10.56
C ARG A 44 -10.45 -23.72 -10.51
N ILE A 45 -10.77 -22.50 -10.08
CA ILE A 45 -12.14 -22.00 -9.90
C ILE A 45 -12.43 -20.78 -10.79
N THR A 46 -11.48 -20.36 -11.62
CA THR A 46 -11.62 -19.21 -12.54
C THR A 46 -12.80 -19.34 -13.50
N GLU A 47 -13.12 -20.56 -13.93
CA GLU A 47 -14.25 -20.83 -14.84
C GLU A 47 -15.62 -20.68 -14.15
N GLN A 48 -15.65 -20.62 -12.82
CA GLN A 48 -16.86 -20.55 -12.00
C GLN A 48 -17.11 -19.14 -11.45
N MET A 49 -16.20 -18.18 -11.68
CA MET A 49 -16.26 -16.82 -11.15
C MET A 49 -16.52 -15.80 -12.25
N GLU A 50 -17.34 -14.81 -11.93
CA GLU A 50 -17.51 -13.64 -12.78
C GLU A 50 -16.19 -12.85 -12.88
N PRO A 51 -15.89 -12.20 -14.01
CA PRO A 51 -14.62 -11.48 -14.22
C PRO A 51 -14.33 -10.42 -13.14
N ASN A 52 -15.37 -9.76 -12.63
CA ASN A 52 -15.25 -8.76 -11.57
C ASN A 52 -14.86 -9.40 -10.23
N ASP A 53 -15.44 -10.55 -9.90
CA ASP A 53 -15.13 -11.29 -8.68
C ASP A 53 -13.72 -11.86 -8.74
N LEU A 54 -13.31 -12.37 -9.90
CA LEU A 54 -11.94 -12.81 -10.13
C LEU A 54 -10.93 -11.66 -9.94
N ALA A 55 -11.22 -10.48 -10.50
CA ALA A 55 -10.38 -9.31 -10.35
C ALA A 55 -10.27 -8.83 -8.89
N THR A 56 -11.37 -8.91 -8.12
CA THR A 56 -11.33 -8.56 -6.70
C THR A 56 -10.48 -9.55 -5.90
N GLU A 57 -10.60 -10.85 -6.16
CA GLU A 57 -9.82 -11.86 -5.45
C GLU A 57 -8.33 -11.80 -5.81
N ILE A 58 -7.99 -11.56 -7.08
CA ILE A 58 -6.60 -11.30 -7.52
C ILE A 58 -6.02 -10.11 -6.73
N ASN A 59 -6.73 -8.99 -6.69
CA ASN A 59 -6.28 -7.79 -5.99
C ASN A 59 -6.11 -8.03 -4.48
N LYS A 60 -7.00 -8.82 -3.89
CA LYS A 60 -6.95 -9.20 -2.49
C LYS A 60 -5.72 -10.06 -2.18
N ILE A 61 -5.45 -11.08 -3.00
CA ILE A 61 -4.25 -11.93 -2.87
C ILE A 61 -2.98 -11.08 -2.87
N PHE A 62 -2.84 -10.16 -3.84
CA PHE A 62 -1.67 -9.29 -3.90
C PHE A 62 -1.54 -8.38 -2.67
N LYS A 63 -2.64 -7.77 -2.20
CA LYS A 63 -2.63 -6.90 -1.03
C LYS A 63 -2.25 -7.64 0.24
N GLU A 64 -2.91 -8.77 0.52
CA GLU A 64 -2.66 -9.56 1.73
C GLU A 64 -1.23 -10.09 1.78
N THR A 65 -0.75 -10.64 0.66
CA THR A 65 0.63 -11.15 0.57
C THR A 65 1.64 -10.01 0.69
N ALA A 66 1.36 -8.83 0.13
CA ALA A 66 2.25 -7.68 0.19
C ALA A 66 2.32 -7.10 1.61
N GLU A 67 1.18 -7.00 2.30
CA GLU A 67 1.14 -6.55 3.70
C GLU A 67 1.88 -7.49 4.64
N LYS A 68 1.82 -8.79 4.37
CA LYS A 68 2.49 -9.82 5.19
C LYS A 68 4.00 -9.84 4.99
N HIS A 69 4.46 -9.63 3.76
CA HIS A 69 5.84 -9.95 3.38
C HIS A 69 6.69 -8.77 2.96
N ILE A 70 6.10 -7.70 2.42
CA ILE A 70 6.85 -6.56 1.93
C ILE A 70 6.95 -5.53 3.04
N PRO A 71 8.17 -5.15 3.47
CA PRO A 71 8.34 -4.08 4.43
C PRO A 71 7.64 -2.80 3.94
N LYS A 72 6.80 -2.24 4.80
CA LYS A 72 6.22 -0.91 4.55
C LYS A 72 7.36 0.10 4.63
N MET A 73 7.43 1.02 3.67
CA MET A 73 8.35 2.16 3.78
C MET A 73 8.03 2.88 5.09
N LYS A 74 8.96 2.85 6.04
CA LYS A 74 8.89 3.72 7.20
C LYS A 74 9.02 5.14 6.67
N THR A 75 7.96 5.92 6.72
CA THR A 75 8.11 7.36 6.62
C THR A 75 9.01 7.76 7.77
N LYS A 76 10.28 8.08 7.46
CA LYS A 76 11.13 8.77 8.43
C LYS A 76 10.34 10.01 8.83
N LYS A 77 9.74 10.01 10.02
CA LYS A 77 9.44 11.27 10.69
C LYS A 77 10.80 11.96 10.73
N ASN A 78 10.91 13.10 10.05
CA ASN A 78 12.13 13.88 10.00
C ASN A 78 12.73 13.91 11.40
N ALA A 79 13.95 13.42 11.54
CA ALA A 79 14.76 13.57 12.73
C ALA A 79 15.19 15.04 12.83
N LEU A 80 14.21 15.92 13.05
CA LEU A 80 14.40 17.33 13.34
C LEU A 80 13.90 17.56 14.77
N ASP A 81 14.50 16.85 15.73
CA ASP A 81 14.38 17.16 17.16
C ASP A 81 15.53 16.54 17.97
N LYS A 82 16.73 16.61 17.41
CA LYS A 82 17.97 16.52 18.20
C LYS A 82 18.86 17.66 17.78
N GLN A 83 18.86 18.72 18.59
CA GLN A 83 19.98 19.60 18.93
C GLN A 83 19.49 21.04 19.17
N GLN A 84 18.85 21.29 20.31
CA GLN A 84 18.86 22.52 21.15
C GLN A 84 18.19 22.08 22.47
N ASP A 85 18.74 22.08 23.68
CA ASP A 85 19.97 22.61 24.23
C ASP A 85 20.45 21.67 25.34
N SER A 86 21.72 21.29 25.29
CA SER A 86 22.48 20.79 26.43
C SER A 86 23.67 21.72 26.62
N SER A 87 23.50 22.74 27.46
CA SER A 87 24.52 23.42 28.28
C SER A 87 23.81 24.40 29.21
#